data_AF-A0A5J5HTR3-F1
#
_entry.id   AF-A0A5J5HTR3-F1
#
_cell.length_a   1.000
_cell.length_b   1.000
_cell.length_c   1.000
_cell.angle_alpha   90.00
_cell.angle_beta   90.00
_cell.angle_gamma   90.00
#
_symmetry.space_group_name_H-M   'P 1'
#
loop_
_entity.id
_entity.type
_entity.pdbx_description
1 polymer ?
#
loop_
_entity_poly.entity_id
_entity_poly.type
_entity_poly.pdbx_seq_one_letter_code
_entity_poly.pdbx_strand_id
1 'polypeptide(L)'
;MQTPEQTDAIRRLNDAARAIPGVTSIANVTMGFQALPDPDRSAALALIARFSKFDDNNDPYGEHDFGAVFRLASGDWTQDRPEDDEAVAVTVFWKIDYYEPNLDFGSDAPWDAQRTKRVLTIMLSNEY
;
A
#
# COMPACT_ATOMS: atom_id res chain seq x y z
N MET A 1 -19.69 13.27 -0.65
CA MET A 1 -18.36 13.57 -0.08
C MET A 1 -18.31 12.93 1.29
N GLN A 2 -17.22 12.21 1.61
CA GLN A 2 -17.06 11.60 2.93
C GLN A 2 -16.94 12.68 4.01
N THR A 3 -17.38 12.37 5.23
CA THR A 3 -17.16 13.25 6.39
C THR A 3 -15.71 13.11 6.88
N PRO A 4 -15.17 14.11 7.61
CA PRO A 4 -13.84 13.98 8.23
C PRO A 4 -13.71 12.73 9.12
N GLU A 5 -14.77 12.40 9.86
CA GLU A 5 -14.81 11.19 10.70
C GLU A 5 -14.73 9.89 9.87
N GLN A 6 -15.35 9.87 8.69
CA GLN A 6 -15.26 8.74 7.76
C GLN A 6 -13.85 8.61 7.19
N THR A 7 -13.23 9.71 6.77
CA THR A 7 -11.84 9.72 6.28
C THR A 7 -10.87 9.26 7.38
N ASP A 8 -11.04 9.72 8.62
CA ASP A 8 -10.23 9.27 9.76
C ASP A 8 -10.42 7.77 10.08
N ALA A 9 -11.63 7.24 9.89
CA ALA A 9 -11.89 5.82 10.02
C ALA A 9 -11.20 5.01 8.90
N ILE A 10 -11.29 5.48 7.66
CA ILE A 10 -10.63 4.85 6.51
C ILE A 10 -9.12 4.81 6.72
N ARG A 11 -8.53 5.94 7.10
CA ARG A 11 -7.10 6.07 7.40
C ARG A 11 -6.63 5.03 8.41
N ARG A 12 -7.30 4.93 9.56
CA ARG A 12 -6.95 3.95 10.62
C ARG A 12 -7.08 2.51 10.14
N LEU A 13 -8.09 2.21 9.34
CA LEU A 13 -8.31 0.86 8.82
C LEU A 13 -7.27 0.51 7.72
N ASN A 14 -6.84 1.49 6.93
CA ASN A 14 -5.77 1.31 5.93
C ASN A 14 -4.41 1.14 6.59
N ASP A 15 -4.10 1.93 7.61
CA ASP A 15 -2.90 1.75 8.43
C ASP A 15 -2.86 0.33 9.04
N ALA A 16 -3.99 -0.14 9.59
CA ALA A 16 -4.10 -1.50 10.11
C ALA A 16 -3.91 -2.57 9.00
N ALA A 17 -4.49 -2.35 7.81
CA ALA A 17 -4.38 -3.25 6.66
C ALA A 17 -2.94 -3.41 6.17
N ARG A 18 -2.11 -2.37 6.26
CA ARG A 18 -0.69 -2.39 5.90
C ARG A 18 0.18 -3.02 6.98
N ALA A 19 -0.15 -2.78 8.25
CA ALA A 19 0.65 -3.24 9.38
C ALA A 19 0.66 -4.77 9.54
N ILE A 20 -0.47 -5.45 9.23
CA ILE A 20 -0.59 -6.91 9.40
C ILE A 20 -1.31 -7.56 8.19
N PRO A 21 -0.69 -7.57 6.99
CA PRO A 21 -1.30 -8.14 5.80
C PRO A 21 -1.62 -9.63 5.98
N GLY A 22 -2.78 -10.07 5.49
CA GLY A 22 -3.29 -11.43 5.66
C GLY A 22 -4.12 -11.64 6.93
N VAL A 23 -4.06 -10.71 7.90
CA VAL A 23 -4.90 -10.73 9.11
C VAL A 23 -5.95 -9.62 9.06
N THR A 24 -5.52 -8.39 8.79
CA THR A 24 -6.38 -7.19 8.73
C THR A 24 -6.80 -6.82 7.31
N SER A 25 -6.18 -7.46 6.32
CA SER A 25 -6.45 -7.30 4.90
C SER A 25 -6.20 -8.62 4.16
N ILE A 26 -6.77 -8.76 2.98
CA ILE A 26 -6.35 -9.78 2.02
C ILE A 26 -5.04 -9.30 1.41
N ALA A 27 -4.00 -10.11 1.49
CA ALA A 27 -2.71 -9.81 0.87
C ALA A 27 -2.69 -10.36 -0.56
N ASN A 28 -2.50 -9.48 -1.53
CA ASN A 28 -2.29 -9.79 -2.93
C ASN A 28 -0.93 -9.27 -3.39
N VAL A 29 -0.21 -10.06 -4.16
CA VAL A 29 1.18 -9.79 -4.55
C VAL A 29 1.38 -10.27 -5.97
N THR A 30 1.97 -9.43 -6.81
CA THR A 30 2.24 -9.80 -8.20
C THR A 30 3.43 -10.73 -8.33
N MET A 31 3.54 -11.37 -9.50
CA MET A 31 4.65 -12.26 -9.81
C MET A 31 6.00 -11.53 -9.81
N GLY A 32 6.06 -10.29 -10.28
CA GLY A 32 7.27 -9.48 -10.25
C GLY A 32 7.77 -9.22 -8.83
N PHE A 33 6.87 -8.85 -7.91
CA PHE A 33 7.24 -8.67 -6.51
C PHE A 33 7.67 -10.00 -5.85
N GLN A 34 6.96 -11.09 -6.14
CA GLN A 34 7.31 -12.43 -5.62
C GLN A 34 8.66 -12.93 -6.13
N ALA A 35 9.09 -12.52 -7.32
CA ALA A 35 10.38 -12.90 -7.90
C ALA A 35 11.58 -12.16 -7.26
N LEU A 36 11.34 -11.10 -6.48
CA LEU A 36 12.41 -10.43 -5.74
C LEU A 36 13.05 -11.38 -4.71
N PRO A 37 14.35 -11.25 -4.38
CA PRO A 37 14.97 -11.99 -3.29
C PRO A 37 14.25 -11.82 -1.95
N ASP A 38 14.28 -12.85 -1.09
CA ASP A 38 13.62 -12.82 0.22
C ASP A 38 13.99 -11.60 1.10
N PRO A 39 15.26 -11.15 1.17
CA PRO A 39 15.62 -9.95 1.93
C PRO A 39 14.96 -8.68 1.37
N ASP A 40 14.83 -8.59 0.05
CA ASP A 40 14.23 -7.44 -0.64
C ASP A 40 12.71 -7.39 -0.39
N ARG A 41 12.02 -8.53 -0.51
CA ARG A 41 10.59 -8.62 -0.17
C ARG A 41 10.35 -8.25 1.30
N SER A 42 11.20 -8.74 2.20
CA SER A 42 11.09 -8.47 3.64
C SER A 42 11.32 -6.99 3.96
N ALA A 43 12.32 -6.36 3.34
CA ALA A 43 12.60 -4.93 3.52
C ALA A 43 11.46 -4.06 2.97
N ALA A 44 10.93 -4.37 1.79
CA ALA A 44 9.79 -3.68 1.21
C ALA A 44 8.55 -3.80 2.12
N LEU A 45 8.21 -5.02 2.56
CA LEU A 45 7.07 -5.25 3.48
C LEU A 45 7.24 -4.47 4.80
N ALA A 46 8.45 -4.46 5.37
CA ALA A 46 8.71 -3.71 6.59
C ALA A 46 8.54 -2.19 6.42
N LEU A 47 8.88 -1.65 5.24
CA LEU A 47 8.61 -0.24 4.91
C LEU A 47 7.12 0.03 4.69
N ILE A 48 6.42 -0.82 3.94
CA ILE A 48 4.98 -0.69 3.68
C ILE A 48 4.19 -0.69 4.99
N ALA A 49 4.51 -1.61 5.91
CA ALA A 49 3.85 -1.72 7.20
C ALA A 49 3.98 -0.47 8.09
N ARG A 50 5.04 0.33 7.91
CA ARG A 50 5.33 1.55 8.68
C ARG A 50 5.27 2.82 7.82
N PHE A 51 4.70 2.73 6.62
CA PHE A 51 4.82 3.78 5.63
C PHE A 51 4.13 5.07 6.10
N SER A 52 4.88 6.17 6.02
CA SER A 52 4.50 7.48 6.55
C SER A 52 4.81 8.65 5.61
N LYS A 53 5.32 8.38 4.41
CA LYS A 53 5.68 9.41 3.41
C LYS A 53 4.49 9.74 2.52
N PHE A 54 3.40 10.16 3.16
CA PHE A 54 2.21 10.62 2.48
C PHE A 54 2.35 12.06 2.01
N ASP A 55 1.91 12.33 0.79
CA ASP A 55 1.89 13.64 0.16
C ASP A 55 0.67 13.77 -0.78
N ASP A 56 0.47 14.96 -1.35
CA ASP A 56 -0.67 15.23 -2.24
C ASP A 56 -0.68 14.37 -3.51
N ASN A 57 0.45 13.75 -3.88
CA ASN A 57 0.53 12.90 -5.07
C ASN A 57 0.09 11.46 -4.78
N ASN A 58 0.40 10.94 -3.59
CA ASN A 58 0.08 9.55 -3.22
C ASN A 58 -1.11 9.41 -2.27
N ASP A 59 -1.58 10.50 -1.68
CA ASP A 59 -2.69 10.49 -0.72
C ASP A 59 -3.61 11.72 -0.88
N PRO A 60 -4.18 11.95 -2.07
CA PRO A 60 -5.01 13.14 -2.34
C PRO A 60 -6.29 13.21 -1.50
N TYR A 61 -6.70 12.09 -0.90
CA TYR A 61 -7.90 11.98 -0.07
C TYR A 61 -7.61 11.81 1.42
N GLY A 62 -6.34 11.73 1.83
CA GLY A 62 -5.98 11.54 3.24
C GLY A 62 -6.35 10.16 3.79
N GLU A 63 -6.54 9.17 2.91
CA GLU A 63 -7.05 7.84 3.21
C GLU A 63 -5.93 6.83 3.49
N HIS A 64 -4.68 7.12 3.12
CA HIS A 64 -3.53 6.22 3.28
C HIS A 64 -3.65 4.91 2.46
N ASP A 65 -4.23 4.97 1.27
CA ASP A 65 -4.54 3.80 0.44
C ASP A 65 -3.51 3.51 -0.65
N PHE A 66 -2.56 4.40 -0.92
CA PHE A 66 -1.54 4.21 -1.95
C PHE A 66 -0.15 4.70 -1.50
N GLY A 67 0.90 4.07 -2.02
CA GLY A 67 2.27 4.54 -1.82
C GLY A 67 3.33 3.74 -2.57
N ALA A 68 4.58 4.16 -2.41
CA ALA A 68 5.73 3.59 -3.09
C ALA A 68 6.93 3.42 -2.15
N VAL A 69 7.67 2.33 -2.30
CA VAL A 69 8.95 2.13 -1.63
C VAL A 69 10.02 1.79 -2.67
N PHE A 70 11.24 2.23 -2.41
CA PHE A 70 12.31 2.27 -3.39
C PHE A 70 13.51 1.49 -2.88
N ARG A 71 14.02 0.60 -3.73
CA ARG A 71 15.35 0.00 -3.57
C ARG A 71 16.34 0.85 -4.37
N LEU A 72 17.35 1.37 -3.69
CA LEU A 72 18.41 2.13 -4.32
C LEU A 72 19.40 1.22 -5.04
N ALA A 73 20.19 1.80 -5.95
CA ALA A 73 21.31 1.11 -6.60
C ALA A 73 22.35 0.58 -5.59
N SER A 74 22.47 1.20 -4.41
CA SER A 74 23.28 0.70 -3.30
C SER A 74 22.78 -0.62 -2.70
N GLY A 75 21.50 -0.95 -2.91
CA GLY A 75 20.80 -2.06 -2.27
C GLY A 75 19.97 -1.66 -1.05
N ASP A 76 20.07 -0.41 -0.59
CA ASP A 76 19.27 0.07 0.53
C ASP A 76 17.81 0.29 0.14
N TRP A 77 16.91 0.08 1.08
CA TRP A 77 15.47 0.32 0.90
C TRP A 77 15.02 1.57 1.65
N THR A 78 14.20 2.38 1.00
CA THR A 78 13.64 3.61 1.56
C THR A 78 12.19 3.84 1.13
N GLN A 79 11.46 4.63 1.91
CA GLN A 79 10.16 5.20 1.52
C GLN A 79 10.29 6.65 1.04
N ASP A 80 11.44 7.28 1.29
CA ASP A 80 11.74 8.61 0.77
C ASP A 80 12.04 8.50 -0.72
N ARG A 81 11.24 9.17 -1.55
CA ARG A 81 11.45 9.21 -2.99
C ARG A 81 12.80 9.87 -3.30
N PRO A 82 13.72 9.18 -3.98
CA PRO A 82 14.98 9.80 -4.39
C PRO A 82 14.74 10.96 -5.36
N GLU A 83 15.57 12.00 -5.28
CA GLU A 83 15.52 13.12 -6.24
C GLU A 83 15.99 12.71 -7.64
N ASP A 84 16.90 11.73 -7.69
CA ASP A 84 17.45 11.16 -8.91
C ASP A 84 16.83 9.79 -9.17
N ASP A 85 16.05 9.68 -10.24
CA ASP A 85 15.42 8.43 -10.66
C ASP A 85 16.47 7.38 -11.06
N GLU A 86 17.68 7.76 -11.49
CA GLU A 86 18.77 6.82 -11.80
C GLU A 86 19.33 6.14 -10.54
N ALA A 87 19.11 6.74 -9.36
CA ALA A 87 19.49 6.13 -8.09
C ALA A 87 18.57 4.97 -7.69
N VAL A 88 17.40 4.82 -8.33
CA VAL A 88 16.41 3.78 -8.03
C VAL A 88 16.68 2.54 -8.88
N ALA A 89 16.95 1.41 -8.21
CA ALA A 89 17.07 0.12 -8.87
C ALA A 89 15.71 -0.59 -9.02
N VAL A 90 14.84 -0.48 -8.02
CA VAL A 90 13.51 -1.09 -8.02
C VAL A 90 12.52 -0.16 -7.34
N THR A 91 11.37 0.05 -7.96
CA THR A 91 10.22 0.70 -7.33
C THR A 91 9.13 -0.34 -7.08
N VAL A 92 8.63 -0.39 -5.85
CA VAL A 92 7.49 -1.21 -5.45
C VAL A 92 6.34 -0.29 -5.11
N PHE A 93 5.22 -0.45 -5.80
CA PHE A 93 3.96 0.17 -5.46
C PHE A 93 3.14 -0.74 -4.56
N TRP A 94 2.34 -0.12 -3.71
CA TRP A 94 1.30 -0.80 -2.97
C TRP A 94 0.03 0.04 -3.00
N LYS A 95 -1.11 -0.64 -2.96
CA LYS A 95 -2.41 0.00 -2.86
C LYS A 95 -3.39 -0.82 -2.04
N ILE A 96 -4.42 -0.17 -1.51
CA ILE A 96 -5.55 -0.80 -0.82
C ILE A 96 -6.81 -0.58 -1.64
N ASP A 97 -7.37 -1.66 -2.17
CA ASP A 97 -8.68 -1.63 -2.81
C ASP A 97 -9.79 -2.00 -1.80
N TYR A 98 -10.93 -1.32 -1.90
CA TYR A 98 -12.09 -1.53 -1.04
C TYR A 98 -13.14 -2.35 -1.75
N TYR A 99 -13.42 -3.55 -1.24
CA TYR A 99 -14.44 -4.43 -1.79
C TYR A 99 -15.57 -4.65 -0.80
N GLU A 100 -16.78 -4.89 -1.31
CA GLU A 100 -17.85 -5.46 -0.49
C GLU A 100 -17.49 -6.88 -0.01
N PRO A 101 -18.21 -7.49 0.94
CA PRO A 101 -17.80 -8.74 1.57
C PRO A 101 -17.60 -9.93 0.62
N ASN A 102 -18.29 -9.93 -0.53
CA ASN A 102 -18.21 -10.98 -1.55
C ASN A 102 -17.12 -10.75 -2.59
N LEU A 103 -16.44 -9.60 -2.58
CA LEU A 103 -15.38 -9.20 -3.53
C LEU A 103 -15.83 -9.00 -4.98
N ASP A 104 -17.13 -8.91 -5.24
CA ASP A 104 -17.67 -8.69 -6.60
C ASP A 104 -17.58 -7.23 -7.05
N PHE A 105 -17.76 -6.30 -6.10
CA PHE A 105 -17.81 -4.86 -6.37
C PHE A 105 -17.05 -4.04 -5.33
N GLY A 106 -16.79 -2.78 -5.69
CA GLY A 106 -16.25 -1.80 -4.75
C GLY A 106 -17.24 -1.50 -3.62
N SER A 107 -16.74 -1.40 -2.38
CA SER A 107 -17.57 -1.04 -1.23
C SER A 107 -17.99 0.43 -1.28
N ASP A 108 -19.27 0.70 -0.98
CA ASP A 108 -19.82 2.05 -0.81
C ASP A 108 -19.55 2.65 0.59
N ALA A 109 -19.03 1.84 1.51
CA ALA A 109 -18.79 2.21 2.91
C ALA A 109 -17.36 1.86 3.36
N PRO A 110 -16.31 2.44 2.75
CA PRO A 110 -14.90 2.11 3.08
C PRO A 110 -14.55 2.38 4.56
N TRP A 111 -15.26 3.28 5.24
CA TRP A 111 -15.10 3.55 6.68
C TRP A 111 -15.65 2.44 7.59
N ASP A 112 -16.43 1.49 7.06
CA ASP A 112 -17.05 0.39 7.81
C ASP A 112 -16.33 -0.94 7.55
N ALA A 113 -15.63 -1.44 8.57
CA ALA A 113 -14.87 -2.69 8.50
C ALA A 113 -15.75 -3.95 8.41
N GLN A 114 -17.03 -3.88 8.76
CA GLN A 114 -17.95 -5.02 8.61
C GLN A 114 -18.49 -5.12 7.18
N ARG A 115 -18.58 -3.99 6.48
CA ARG A 115 -19.07 -3.91 5.10
C ARG A 115 -17.95 -3.92 4.05
N THR A 116 -16.71 -3.67 4.46
CA THR A 116 -15.58 -3.54 3.53
C THR A 116 -14.48 -4.55 3.82
N LYS A 117 -14.13 -5.31 2.80
CA LYS A 117 -12.87 -6.07 2.73
C LYS A 117 -11.81 -5.18 2.08
N ARG A 118 -10.63 -5.13 2.72
CA ARG A 118 -9.47 -4.43 2.19
C ARG A 118 -8.55 -5.44 1.52
N VAL A 119 -8.16 -5.15 0.28
CA VAL A 119 -7.16 -5.93 -0.45
C VAL A 119 -5.93 -5.07 -0.57
N LEU A 120 -4.85 -5.45 0.14
CA LEU A 120 -3.54 -4.85 -0.04
C LEU A 120 -2.86 -5.53 -1.21
N THR A 121 -2.69 -4.80 -2.32
CA THR A 121 -1.92 -5.27 -3.48
C THR A 121 -0.52 -4.68 -3.44
N ILE A 122 0.51 -5.51 -3.58
CA ILE A 122 1.92 -5.09 -3.67
C ILE A 122 2.49 -5.57 -5.00
N MET A 123 3.13 -4.67 -5.74
CA MET A 123 3.57 -4.91 -7.11
C MET A 123 4.81 -4.10 -7.48
N LEU A 124 5.55 -4.53 -8.49
CA LEU A 124 6.58 -3.68 -9.10
C LEU A 124 5.92 -2.53 -9.86
N SER A 125 6.60 -1.39 -9.98
CA SER A 125 6.05 -0.22 -10.67
C SER A 125 5.77 -0.45 -12.16
N ASN A 126 6.42 -1.42 -12.80
CA ASN A 126 6.19 -1.78 -14.20
C ASN A 126 5.02 -2.76 -14.39
N GLU A 127 4.37 -3.19 -13.30
CA GLU A 127 3.17 -4.02 -13.31
C GLU A 127 1.90 -3.19 -13.01
N TYR A 128 2.05 -1.87 -12.83
CA TYR A 128 0.99 -0.89 -12.60
C TYR A 128 0.70 -0.10 -13.88
#